data_AF-A0A847C4F2-F1
#
_entry.id   AF-A0A847C4F2-F1
#
_cell.length_a   1.000
_cell.length_b   1.000
_cell.length_c   1.000
_cell.angle_alpha   90.00
_cell.angle_beta   90.00
_cell.angle_gamma   90.00
#
_symmetry.space_group_name_H-M   'P 1'
#
loop_
_entity.id
_entity.type
_entity.pdbx_description
1 polymer ?
#
loop_
_entity_poly.entity_id
_entity_poly.type
_entity_poly.pdbx_seq_one_letter_code
_entity_poly.pdbx_strand_id
1 'polypeptide(L)'
;MGKYIAKRIGYMIAMLIVLSFIMFLIYNLMPSNRAYTDARTEVNALKQSLSASERATKFQELYLEYQRQYGTDTNNFAIRYLRWVGVYPMYYGNYNGLLQGNFGYSYEAREPVVDVVKTPLVNTLFINIFATFLALGISIPLGIYCAVKRG
;
A
#
# COMPACT_ATOMS: atom_id res chain seq x y z
N MET A 1 9.64 3.31 -33.08
CA MET A 1 8.73 2.80 -32.03
C MET A 1 9.42 2.60 -30.67
N GLY A 2 10.51 1.84 -30.55
CA GLY A 2 11.16 1.56 -29.24
C GLY A 2 11.57 2.78 -28.41
N LYS A 3 12.20 3.79 -29.03
CA LYS A 3 12.56 5.05 -28.36
C LYS A 3 11.34 5.79 -27.79
N TYR A 4 10.20 5.72 -28.48
CA TYR A 4 8.96 6.36 -28.04
C TYR A 4 8.33 5.61 -26.85
N ILE A 5 8.31 4.28 -26.91
CA ILE A 5 7.81 3.43 -25.83
C ILE A 5 8.67 3.61 -24.58
N ALA A 6 10.00 3.56 -24.70
CA ALA A 6 10.91 3.77 -23.58
C ALA A 6 10.72 5.17 -22.95
N LYS A 7 10.57 6.21 -23.77
CA LYS A 7 10.29 7.57 -23.30
C LYS A 7 8.97 7.65 -22.52
N ARG A 8 7.91 7.00 -23.00
CA ARG A 8 6.61 6.94 -22.29
C ARG A 8 6.71 6.18 -20.96
N ILE A 9 7.35 5.01 -20.95
CA ILE A 9 7.56 4.22 -19.73
C ILE A 9 8.36 5.02 -18.70
N GLY A 10 9.42 5.72 -19.13
CA GLY A 10 10.19 6.61 -18.26
C GLY A 10 9.33 7.69 -17.61
N TYR A 11 8.45 8.36 -18.36
CA TYR A 11 7.53 9.35 -17.79
C TYR A 11 6.52 8.74 -16.82
N MET A 12 6.00 7.54 -17.11
CA MET A 12 5.07 6.86 -16.20
C MET A 12 5.74 6.49 -14.87
N ILE A 13 6.96 5.95 -14.90
CA ILE A 13 7.73 5.61 -13.70
C ILE A 13 8.03 6.88 -12.89
N ALA A 14 8.46 7.96 -13.56
CA ALA A 14 8.72 9.23 -12.89
C ALA A 14 7.47 9.78 -12.20
N MET A 15 6.32 9.76 -12.89
CA MET A 15 5.05 10.21 -12.32
C MET A 15 4.62 9.34 -11.13
N LEU A 16 4.80 8.02 -11.20
CA LEU A 16 4.52 7.11 -10.08
C LEU A 16 5.37 7.44 -8.86
N ILE A 17 6.67 7.68 -9.03
CA ILE A 17 7.58 8.07 -7.94
C ILE A 17 7.17 9.41 -7.32
N VAL A 18 6.80 10.39 -8.15
CA VAL A 18 6.35 11.71 -7.66
C VAL A 18 5.06 11.57 -6.85
N LEU A 19 4.07 10.83 -7.38
CA LEU A 19 2.80 10.61 -6.67
C LEU A 19 3.00 9.81 -5.37
N SER A 20 3.81 8.76 -5.39
CA SER A 20 4.10 7.97 -4.19
C SER A 20 4.84 8.78 -3.14
N PHE A 21 5.76 9.65 -3.56
CA PHE A 21 6.45 10.56 -2.65
C PHE A 21 5.51 11.62 -2.05
N ILE A 22 4.60 12.20 -2.85
CA ILE A 22 3.57 13.12 -2.36
C ILE A 22 2.68 12.42 -1.32
N MET A 23 2.20 11.21 -1.63
CA MET A 23 1.40 10.43 -0.68
C MET A 23 2.18 10.16 0.61
N PHE A 24 3.44 9.74 0.51
CA PHE A 24 4.31 9.54 1.67
C PHE A 24 4.44 10.82 2.52
N LEU A 25 4.63 11.99 1.90
CA LEU A 25 4.71 13.25 2.63
C LEU A 25 3.41 13.56 3.38
N ILE A 26 2.27 13.41 2.71
CA ILE A 26 0.95 13.62 3.34
C ILE A 26 0.79 12.69 4.56
N TYR A 27 1.15 11.41 4.42
CA TYR A 27 1.08 10.47 5.54
C TYR A 27 2.04 10.80 6.70
N ASN A 28 3.25 11.31 6.40
CA ASN A 28 4.20 11.69 7.45
C ASN A 28 3.83 13.01 8.15
N LEU A 29 3.04 13.87 7.49
CA LEU A 29 2.50 15.09 8.09
C LEU A 29 1.29 14.83 8.97
N MET A 30 0.66 13.65 8.84
CA MET A 30 -0.45 13.28 9.70
C MET A 30 0.08 13.11 11.14
N PRO A 31 -0.49 13.81 12.14
CA PRO A 31 0.03 13.83 13.52
C PRO A 31 -0.09 12.48 14.26
N SER A 32 -0.57 11.44 13.59
CA SER A 32 -0.80 10.11 14.13
C SER A 32 0.47 9.26 14.01
N ASN A 33 1.24 9.17 15.09
CA ASN A 33 2.31 8.19 15.20
C ASN A 33 1.73 6.83 15.59
N ARG A 34 1.61 5.92 14.62
CA ARG A 34 1.03 4.59 14.85
C ARG A 34 1.84 3.73 15.83
N ALA A 35 3.18 3.79 15.76
CA ALA A 35 4.04 3.07 16.69
C ALA A 35 3.76 3.49 18.15
N TYR A 36 3.46 4.77 18.37
CA TYR A 36 3.09 5.28 19.69
C TYR A 36 1.72 4.74 20.15
N THR A 37 0.72 4.71 19.26
CA THR A 37 -0.63 4.25 19.62
C THR A 37 -0.64 2.76 19.94
N ASP A 38 0.05 1.94 19.16
CA ASP A 38 0.09 0.48 19.37
C ASP A 38 0.89 0.12 20.63
N ALA A 39 2.04 0.76 20.85
CA ALA A 39 2.76 0.62 22.12
C ALA A 39 1.90 1.01 23.32
N ARG A 40 1.09 2.07 23.18
CA ARG A 40 0.24 2.56 24.27
C ARG A 40 -0.94 1.65 24.54
N THR A 41 -1.58 1.09 23.51
CA THR A 41 -2.70 0.15 23.69
C THR A 41 -2.24 -1.13 24.39
N GLU A 42 -1.08 -1.66 24.01
CA GLU A 42 -0.51 -2.87 24.61
C GLU A 42 -0.10 -2.65 26.07
N VAL A 43 0.63 -1.57 26.38
CA VAL A 43 0.95 -1.22 27.77
C VAL A 43 -0.30 -0.95 28.60
N ASN A 44 -1.34 -0.37 27.99
CA ASN A 44 -2.61 -0.17 28.67
C ASN A 44 -3.33 -1.49 28.97
N ALA A 45 -3.19 -2.52 28.12
CA ALA A 45 -3.73 -3.85 28.39
C ALA A 45 -3.02 -4.53 29.56
N LEU A 46 -1.72 -4.27 29.72
CA LEU A 46 -0.90 -4.81 30.82
C LEU A 46 -1.00 -4.01 32.14
N LYS A 47 -1.93 -3.05 32.23
CA LYS A 47 -2.11 -2.18 33.42
C LYS A 47 -2.29 -2.94 34.74
N GLN A 48 -2.90 -4.12 34.69
CA GLN A 48 -3.21 -4.92 35.88
C GLN A 48 -2.00 -5.72 36.39
N SER A 49 -0.97 -5.91 35.57
CA SER A 49 0.15 -6.82 35.86
C SER A 49 1.47 -6.10 36.16
N LEU A 50 1.54 -4.77 35.99
CA LEU A 50 2.80 -4.00 36.06
C LEU A 50 2.66 -2.75 36.94
N SER A 51 3.70 -2.46 37.71
CA SER A 51 3.82 -1.22 38.48
C SER A 51 3.97 0.01 37.58
N ALA A 52 3.71 1.20 38.12
CA ALA A 52 3.74 2.45 37.35
C ALA A 52 5.11 2.72 36.68
N SER A 53 6.21 2.37 37.35
CA SER A 53 7.57 2.47 36.83
C SER A 53 7.85 1.45 35.71
N GLU A 54 7.45 0.20 35.91
CA GLU A 54 7.66 -0.90 34.95
C GLU A 54 6.92 -0.66 33.64
N ARG A 55 5.72 -0.06 33.71
CA ARG A 55 4.95 0.33 32.51
C ARG A 55 5.69 1.36 31.65
N ALA A 56 6.39 2.31 32.27
CA ALA A 56 7.12 3.35 31.54
C ALA A 56 8.29 2.74 30.76
N THR A 57 9.04 1.84 31.40
CA THR A 57 10.13 1.10 30.74
C THR A 57 9.59 0.22 29.62
N LYS A 58 8.51 -0.54 29.88
CA LYS A 58 7.91 -1.42 28.88
C LYS A 58 7.34 -0.65 27.68
N PHE A 59 6.76 0.52 27.93
CA PHE A 59 6.30 1.41 26.87
C PHE A 59 7.43 1.84 25.95
N GLN A 60 8.57 2.22 26.51
CA GLN A 60 9.72 2.66 25.71
C GLN A 60 10.29 1.52 24.86
N GLU A 61 10.35 0.29 25.41
CA GLU A 61 10.75 -0.90 24.67
C GLU A 61 9.82 -1.19 23.49
N LEU A 62 8.51 -1.29 23.75
CA LEU A 62 7.50 -1.58 22.74
C LEU A 62 7.44 -0.49 21.66
N TYR A 63 7.56 0.77 22.06
CA TYR A 63 7.59 1.88 21.12
C TYR A 63 8.74 1.76 20.12
N LEU A 64 9.95 1.44 20.61
CA LEU A 64 11.12 1.21 19.74
C LEU A 64 10.94 -0.01 18.84
N GLU A 65 10.31 -1.07 19.34
CA GLU A 65 10.02 -2.26 18.55
C GLU A 65 9.06 -1.94 17.39
N TYR A 66 7.95 -1.27 17.67
CA TYR A 66 7.01 -0.85 16.64
C TYR A 66 7.63 0.14 15.64
N GLN A 67 8.50 1.06 16.08
CA GLN A 67 9.24 1.92 15.17
C GLN A 67 10.12 1.12 14.19
N ARG A 68 10.79 0.06 14.67
CA ARG A 68 11.60 -0.82 13.83
C ARG A 68 10.75 -1.65 12.87
N GLN A 69 9.61 -2.15 13.33
CA GLN A 69 8.68 -2.92 12.49
C GLN A 69 8.10 -2.07 11.35
N TYR A 70 7.75 -0.80 11.62
CA TYR A 70 7.24 0.13 10.61
C TYR A 70 8.34 0.86 9.82
N GLY A 71 9.62 0.66 10.16
CA GLY A 71 10.75 1.34 9.53
C GLY A 71 10.84 2.85 9.80
N THR A 72 10.23 3.31 10.89
CA THR A 72 10.17 4.72 11.33
C THR A 72 11.14 5.05 12.47
N ASP A 73 12.09 4.17 12.74
CA ASP A 73 13.17 4.30 13.74
C ASP A 73 14.17 5.42 13.42
N THR A 74 14.34 5.78 12.15
CA THR A 74 15.32 6.80 11.73
C THR A 74 14.67 8.17 11.49
N ASN A 75 15.34 9.26 11.87
CA ASN A 75 14.86 10.64 11.57
C ASN A 75 15.01 11.03 10.08
N ASN A 76 15.67 10.21 9.26
CA ASN A 76 15.89 10.51 7.84
C ASN A 76 14.67 10.10 6.98
N PHE A 77 13.98 11.09 6.41
CA PHE A 77 12.81 10.88 5.57
C PHE A 77 13.09 10.05 4.32
N ALA A 78 14.27 10.18 3.72
CA ALA A 78 14.63 9.41 2.52
C ALA A 78 14.73 7.91 2.83
N ILE A 79 15.35 7.54 3.96
CA ILE A 79 15.45 6.14 4.39
C ILE A 79 14.07 5.57 4.69
N ARG A 80 13.22 6.31 5.39
CA ARG A 80 11.83 5.90 5.68
C ARG A 80 11.03 5.66 4.41
N TYR A 81 11.16 6.55 3.41
CA TYR A 81 10.52 6.38 2.11
C TYR A 81 11.04 5.14 1.38
N LEU A 82 12.36 4.94 1.31
CA LEU A 82 12.94 3.78 0.63
C LEU A 82 12.58 2.45 1.31
N ARG A 83 12.47 2.42 2.64
CA ARG A 83 11.95 1.26 3.39
C ARG A 83 10.48 1.02 3.12
N TRP A 84 9.67 2.08 3.09
CA TRP A 84 8.24 2.00 2.79
C TRP A 84 7.96 1.49 1.37
N VAL A 85 8.70 1.99 0.37
CA VAL A 85 8.61 1.45 -1.00
C VAL A 85 9.14 0.01 -1.05
N GLY A 86 10.14 -0.33 -0.23
CA GLY A 86 10.73 -1.66 -0.19
C GLY A 86 12.04 -1.79 -0.98
N VAL A 87 12.72 -0.68 -1.25
CA VAL A 87 14.03 -0.65 -1.92
C VAL A 87 15.19 -0.71 -0.91
N TYR A 88 14.93 -0.33 0.35
CA TYR A 88 15.93 -0.35 1.42
C TYR A 88 15.51 -1.34 2.54
N PRO A 89 16.46 -2.09 3.13
CA PRO A 89 16.14 -3.05 4.17
C PRO A 89 15.61 -2.40 5.45
N MET A 90 14.71 -3.11 6.12
CA MET A 90 14.26 -2.80 7.48
C MET A 90 15.40 -3.02 8.49
N TYR A 91 15.16 -2.70 9.76
CA TYR A 91 16.15 -2.86 10.83
C TYR A 91 16.73 -4.29 10.91
N TYR A 92 15.92 -5.32 10.66
CA TYR A 92 16.32 -6.73 10.72
C TYR A 92 16.92 -7.27 9.41
N GLY A 93 17.17 -6.41 8.41
CA GLY A 93 17.73 -6.82 7.12
C GLY A 93 16.72 -7.42 6.13
N ASN A 94 15.45 -7.56 6.52
CA ASN A 94 14.39 -8.02 5.63
C ASN A 94 13.82 -6.87 4.77
N TYR A 95 13.40 -7.21 3.56
CA TYR A 95 12.65 -6.31 2.69
C TYR A 95 11.17 -6.52 2.93
N ASN A 96 10.49 -5.52 3.47
CA ASN A 96 9.07 -5.62 3.83
C ASN A 96 8.31 -4.32 3.54
N GLY A 97 8.43 -3.84 2.30
CA GLY A 97 7.73 -2.65 1.82
C GLY A 97 6.67 -2.97 0.77
N LEU A 98 6.18 -1.90 0.12
CA LEU A 98 5.11 -1.95 -0.88
C LEU A 98 5.43 -2.91 -2.04
N LEU A 99 6.67 -2.90 -2.54
CA LEU A 99 7.10 -3.75 -3.65
C LEU A 99 7.12 -5.25 -3.30
N GLN A 100 7.26 -5.60 -2.03
CA GLN A 100 7.19 -6.99 -1.56
C GLN A 100 5.74 -7.46 -1.31
N GLY A 101 4.75 -6.61 -1.59
CA GLY A 101 3.34 -6.91 -1.35
C GLY A 101 2.90 -6.61 0.08
N ASN A 102 3.69 -5.89 0.87
CA ASN A 102 3.23 -5.40 2.17
C ASN A 102 2.48 -4.07 1.99
N PHE A 103 1.15 -4.17 1.91
CA PHE A 103 0.25 -3.03 1.89
C PHE A 103 -0.21 -2.61 3.30
N GLY A 104 0.30 -3.29 4.33
CA GLY A 104 -0.07 -3.05 5.72
C GLY A 104 -1.39 -3.73 6.13
N TYR A 105 -1.90 -3.27 7.27
CA TYR A 105 -3.07 -3.81 7.92
C TYR A 105 -4.20 -2.77 7.93
N SER A 106 -5.41 -3.18 7.57
CA SER A 106 -6.59 -2.33 7.65
C SER A 106 -7.14 -2.36 9.06
N TYR A 107 -7.13 -1.22 9.74
CA TYR A 107 -7.68 -1.12 11.10
C TYR A 107 -9.21 -1.07 11.12
N GLU A 108 -9.84 -0.63 10.02
CA GLU A 108 -11.29 -0.61 9.87
C GLU A 108 -11.83 -2.02 9.62
N ALA A 109 -11.22 -2.74 8.67
CA ALA A 109 -11.63 -4.10 8.32
C ALA A 109 -11.03 -5.17 9.25
N ARG A 110 -10.01 -4.81 10.05
CA ARG A 110 -9.25 -5.73 10.93
C ARG A 110 -8.63 -6.92 10.17
N GLU A 111 -8.19 -6.66 8.94
CA GLU A 111 -7.61 -7.66 8.05
C GLU A 111 -6.44 -7.03 7.25
N PRO A 112 -5.50 -7.84 6.73
CA PRO A 112 -4.48 -7.35 5.81
C PRO A 112 -5.11 -6.62 4.61
N VAL A 113 -4.55 -5.48 4.21
CA VAL A 113 -5.11 -4.66 3.12
C VAL A 113 -5.21 -5.46 1.82
N VAL A 114 -4.28 -6.39 1.59
CA VAL A 114 -4.28 -7.29 0.42
C VAL A 114 -5.60 -8.05 0.31
N ASP A 115 -6.09 -8.61 1.42
CA ASP A 115 -7.28 -9.47 1.40
C ASP A 115 -8.56 -8.65 1.19
N VAL A 116 -8.59 -7.45 1.80
CA VAL A 116 -9.68 -6.48 1.65
C VAL A 116 -9.80 -6.00 0.20
N VAL A 117 -8.68 -5.72 -0.46
CA VAL A 117 -8.65 -5.18 -1.83
C VAL A 117 -8.81 -6.29 -2.89
N LYS A 118 -8.25 -7.47 -2.64
CA LYS A 118 -8.27 -8.60 -3.59
C LYS A 118 -9.70 -9.03 -3.94
N THR A 119 -10.58 -9.10 -2.95
CA THR A 119 -11.97 -9.55 -3.12
C THR A 119 -12.76 -8.69 -4.13
N PRO A 120 -12.92 -7.37 -3.94
CA PRO A 120 -13.64 -6.52 -4.90
C PRO A 120 -12.92 -6.38 -6.24
N LEU A 121 -11.58 -6.47 -6.25
CA LEU A 121 -10.78 -6.39 -7.47
C LEU A 121 -11.07 -7.58 -8.41
N VAL A 122 -11.16 -8.79 -7.87
CA VAL A 122 -11.53 -9.98 -8.66
C VAL A 122 -12.93 -9.84 -9.26
N ASN A 123 -13.90 -9.37 -8.48
CA ASN A 123 -15.26 -9.14 -8.98
C ASN A 123 -15.30 -8.09 -10.09
N THR A 124 -14.61 -6.97 -9.91
CA THR A 124 -14.54 -5.89 -10.90
C THR A 124 -13.91 -6.37 -12.20
N LEU A 125 -12.82 -7.15 -12.11
CA LEU A 125 -12.17 -7.75 -13.27
C LEU A 125 -13.11 -8.72 -13.99
N PHE A 126 -13.78 -9.61 -13.25
CA PHE A 126 -14.71 -10.58 -13.82
C PHE A 126 -15.85 -9.89 -14.59
N ILE A 127 -16.50 -8.90 -13.97
CA ILE A 127 -17.59 -8.15 -14.60
C ILE A 127 -17.10 -7.41 -15.84
N ASN A 128 -15.95 -6.72 -15.78
CA ASN A 128 -15.41 -5.98 -16.92
C ASN A 128 -15.03 -6.89 -18.08
N ILE A 129 -14.37 -8.02 -17.81
CA ILE A 129 -13.99 -8.99 -18.85
C ILE A 129 -15.26 -9.52 -19.51
N PHE A 130 -16.24 -9.97 -18.72
CA PHE A 130 -17.50 -10.49 -19.23
C PHE A 130 -18.26 -9.45 -20.07
N ALA A 131 -18.40 -8.23 -19.56
CA ALA A 131 -19.03 -7.12 -20.27
C ALA A 131 -18.31 -6.77 -21.57
N THR A 132 -16.98 -6.76 -21.56
CA THR A 132 -16.16 -6.48 -22.77
C THR A 132 -16.35 -7.58 -23.81
N PHE A 133 -16.34 -8.84 -23.41
CA PHE A 133 -16.57 -9.96 -24.33
C PHE A 133 -17.97 -9.91 -24.96
N LEU A 134 -19.01 -9.67 -24.17
CA LEU A 134 -20.38 -9.48 -24.68
C LEU A 134 -20.47 -8.27 -25.62
N ALA A 135 -19.89 -7.14 -25.23
CA ALA A 135 -19.92 -5.93 -26.03
C ALA A 135 -19.23 -6.13 -27.38
N LEU A 136 -18.03 -6.71 -27.42
CA LEU A 136 -17.34 -7.04 -28.66
C LEU A 136 -18.09 -8.11 -29.47
N GLY A 137 -18.62 -9.13 -28.80
CA GLY A 137 -19.39 -10.20 -29.42
C GLY A 137 -20.67 -9.72 -30.12
N ILE A 138 -21.31 -8.65 -29.63
CA ILE A 138 -22.50 -8.05 -30.25
C ILE A 138 -22.12 -6.95 -31.24
N SER A 139 -21.21 -6.06 -30.86
CA SER A 139 -20.86 -4.88 -31.67
C SER A 139 -20.14 -5.25 -32.97
N ILE A 140 -19.28 -6.28 -32.97
CA ILE A 140 -18.54 -6.67 -34.17
C ILE A 140 -19.51 -7.20 -35.25
N PRO A 141 -20.38 -8.20 -35.00
CA PRO A 141 -21.34 -8.67 -36.01
C PRO A 141 -22.32 -7.58 -36.45
N LEU A 142 -22.85 -6.78 -35.52
CA LEU A 142 -23.76 -5.69 -35.85
C LEU A 142 -23.07 -4.63 -36.74
N GLY A 143 -21.81 -4.29 -36.42
CA GLY A 143 -20.98 -3.39 -37.21
C GLY A 143 -20.75 -3.92 -38.63
N ILE A 144 -20.44 -5.21 -38.76
CA ILE A 144 -20.29 -5.87 -40.07
C ILE A 144 -21.61 -5.83 -40.85
N TYR A 145 -22.74 -6.18 -40.22
CA TYR A 145 -24.05 -6.16 -40.87
C TYR A 145 -24.43 -4.76 -41.37
N CYS A 146 -24.23 -3.73 -40.55
CA CYS A 146 -24.47 -2.33 -40.93
C CYS A 146 -23.55 -1.84 -42.06
N ALA A 147 -22.31 -2.35 -42.13
CA ALA A 147 -21.37 -2.00 -43.20
C ALA A 147 -21.74 -2.65 -44.53
N VAL A 148 -22.21 -3.90 -44.51
CA VAL A 148 -22.59 -4.65 -45.72
C VAL A 148 -23.93 -4.19 -46.29
N LYS A 149 -24.89 -3.81 -45.43
CA LYS A 149 -26.26 -3.44 -45.86
C LYS A 149 -26.47 -1.95 -46.12
N ARG A 150 -25.43 -1.12 -45.97
CA ARG A 150 -25.42 0.28 -46.44
C ARG A 150 -25.03 0.31 -47.92
N GLY A 151 -26.02 -0.05 -48.74
CA GLY A 151 -26.12 0.19 -50.17
C GLY A 151 -27.58 0.48 -50.46
#